data_AF-A0A561VC00-F1
#
_entry.id   AF-A0A561VC00-F1
#
_cell.length_a   1.000
_cell.length_b   1.000
_cell.length_c   1.000
_cell.angle_alpha   90.00
_cell.angle_beta   90.00
_cell.angle_gamma   90.00
#
_symmetry.space_group_name_H-M   'P 1'
#
loop_
_entity.id
_entity.type
_entity.pdbx_description
1 polymer ?
#
loop_
_entity_poly.entity_id
_entity_poly.type
_entity_poly.pdbx_seq_one_letter_code
_entity_poly.pdbx_strand_id
1 'polypeptide(L)'
;MVTARAVAETVCDPELPMLTLADLGVLREVSEQDGAVKVSITPTYTGCPAMDTMRDDLVHALQGAGYPRVEVSTVLQPPWSSDWISERGRRKLAEAGIAPPGGAPARGPGPVPLSLNPPERQVTCPRCGAADTQLLSEFGATACKSMRRCRACAEPFEHVKEI
;
A
#
# COMPACT_ATOMS: atom_id res chain seq x y z
N MET A 1 -26.39 12.42 4.22
CA MET A 1 -25.05 13.00 4.47
C MET A 1 -24.03 11.90 4.27
N VAL A 2 -22.97 12.17 3.51
CA VAL A 2 -21.84 11.23 3.36
C VAL A 2 -21.03 11.28 4.65
N THR A 3 -20.63 10.13 5.20
CA THR A 3 -19.84 10.08 6.44
C THR A 3 -18.38 10.48 6.17
N ALA A 4 -17.65 10.94 7.19
CA ALA A 4 -16.26 11.33 7.02
C ALA A 4 -15.41 10.15 6.53
N ARG A 5 -15.73 8.95 7.03
CA ARG A 5 -15.11 7.70 6.60
C ARG A 5 -15.31 7.44 5.10
N ALA A 6 -16.54 7.59 4.60
CA ALA A 6 -16.82 7.37 3.19
C ALA A 6 -16.07 8.35 2.28
N VAL A 7 -15.84 9.59 2.74
CA VAL A 7 -15.00 10.57 2.02
C VAL A 7 -13.52 10.18 2.09
N ALA A 8 -13.00 9.85 3.26
CA ALA A 8 -11.59 9.46 3.41
C ALA A 8 -11.23 8.20 2.60
N GLU A 9 -12.19 7.26 2.45
CA GLU A 9 -12.02 6.04 1.67
C GLU A 9 -11.94 6.27 0.14
N THR A 10 -12.24 7.48 -0.37
CA THR A 10 -12.07 7.84 -1.79
C THR A 10 -10.69 8.39 -2.13
N VAL A 11 -9.90 8.80 -1.14
CA VAL A 11 -8.57 9.37 -1.36
C VAL A 11 -7.62 8.29 -1.89
N CYS A 12 -6.95 8.59 -3.00
CA CYS A 12 -6.01 7.69 -3.65
C CYS A 12 -4.58 7.89 -3.16
N ASP A 13 -3.78 6.83 -3.28
CA ASP A 13 -2.34 6.92 -3.11
C ASP A 13 -1.72 7.65 -4.32
N PRO A 14 -0.90 8.70 -4.14
CA PRO A 14 -0.34 9.46 -5.26
C PRO A 14 0.69 8.67 -6.09
N GLU A 15 1.29 7.62 -5.53
CA GLU A 15 2.23 6.71 -6.20
C GLU A 15 1.52 5.50 -6.83
N LEU A 16 0.32 5.17 -6.33
CA LEU A 16 -0.56 4.12 -6.83
C LEU A 16 -2.00 4.67 -7.05
N PRO A 17 -2.22 5.54 -8.06
CA PRO A 17 -3.49 6.29 -8.21
C PRO A 17 -4.73 5.42 -8.43
N MET A 18 -4.56 4.15 -8.80
CA MET A 18 -5.64 3.17 -8.94
C MET A 18 -6.18 2.65 -7.59
N LEU A 19 -5.42 2.82 -6.51
CA LEU A 19 -5.73 2.34 -5.16
C LEU A 19 -6.09 3.48 -4.25
N THR A 20 -7.13 3.27 -3.44
CA THR A 20 -7.41 4.16 -2.32
C THR A 20 -6.52 3.84 -1.12
N LEU A 21 -6.36 4.80 -0.21
CA LEU A 21 -5.65 4.56 1.05
C LEU A 21 -6.31 3.43 1.86
N ALA A 22 -7.62 3.25 1.70
CA ALA A 22 -8.37 2.14 2.27
C ALA A 22 -8.06 0.81 1.55
N ASP A 23 -7.90 0.81 0.22
CA ASP A 23 -7.52 -0.40 -0.53
C ASP A 23 -6.17 -0.96 -0.06
N LEU A 24 -5.24 -0.06 0.27
CA LEU A 24 -3.89 -0.38 0.76
C LEU A 24 -3.83 -0.68 2.27
N GLY A 25 -4.89 -0.41 3.02
CA GLY A 25 -4.88 -0.49 4.48
C GLY A 25 -4.01 0.58 5.16
N VAL A 26 -3.62 1.61 4.41
CA VAL A 26 -2.92 2.82 4.89
C VAL A 26 -3.84 3.67 5.76
N LEU A 27 -5.12 3.77 5.39
CA LEU A 27 -6.16 4.39 6.21
C LEU A 27 -6.51 3.47 7.38
N ARG A 28 -6.29 3.92 8.63
CA ARG A 28 -6.44 3.09 9.84
C ARG A 28 -7.74 3.38 10.57
N GLU A 29 -7.90 4.61 11.02
CA GLU A 29 -9.06 5.04 11.77
C GLU A 29 -9.59 6.35 11.22
N VAL A 30 -10.91 6.47 11.19
CA VAL A 30 -11.61 7.72 10.93
C VAL A 30 -12.66 7.85 12.01
N SER A 31 -12.54 8.87 12.86
CA SER A 31 -13.51 9.15 13.91
C SER A 31 -14.00 10.59 13.83
N GLU A 32 -15.28 10.76 14.14
CA GLU A 32 -15.95 12.06 14.19
C GLU A 32 -16.27 12.33 15.66
N GLN A 33 -15.62 13.32 16.28
CA GLN A 33 -15.80 13.68 17.70
C GLN A 33 -15.87 15.20 17.84
N ASP A 34 -16.84 15.70 18.61
CA ASP A 34 -17.01 17.13 18.94
C ASP A 34 -16.99 18.09 17.75
N GLY A 35 -17.47 17.64 16.59
CA GLY A 35 -17.44 18.41 15.34
C GLY A 35 -16.05 18.58 14.73
N ALA A 36 -15.15 17.63 14.98
CA ALA A 36 -13.86 17.47 14.33
C ALA A 36 -13.70 16.03 13.82
N VAL A 37 -13.01 15.88 12.69
CA VAL A 37 -12.67 14.57 12.10
C VAL A 37 -11.22 14.27 12.43
N LYS A 38 -10.96 13.12 13.05
CA LYS A 38 -9.62 12.60 13.27
C LYS A 38 -9.39 11.42 12.36
N VAL A 39 -8.32 11.50 11.57
CA VAL A 39 -7.89 10.42 10.68
C VAL A 39 -6.51 9.96 11.10
N SER A 40 -6.32 8.64 11.20
CA SER A 40 -5.00 8.05 11.37
C SER A 40 -4.60 7.28 10.12
N ILE A 41 -3.40 7.56 9.63
CA ILE A 41 -2.78 6.87 8.50
C ILE A 41 -1.44 6.27 8.88
N THR A 42 -1.00 5.24 8.18
CA THR A 42 0.29 4.60 8.43
C THR A 42 1.06 4.44 7.11
N PRO A 43 2.38 4.69 7.10
CA PRO A 43 3.14 4.58 5.87
C PRO A 43 3.39 3.11 5.52
N THR A 44 3.41 2.77 4.23
CA THR A 44 3.80 1.43 3.74
C THR A 44 5.25 1.08 4.08
N TYR A 45 6.10 2.08 4.31
CA TYR A 45 7.42 1.99 4.91
C TYR A 45 7.77 3.31 5.60
N THR A 46 8.54 3.29 6.68
CA THR A 46 8.78 4.46 7.57
C THR A 46 9.24 5.74 6.85
N GLY A 47 9.88 5.64 5.68
CA GLY A 47 10.40 6.76 4.89
C GLY A 47 9.55 7.17 3.69
N CYS A 48 8.27 6.80 3.63
CA CYS A 48 7.43 7.08 2.47
C CYS A 48 7.27 8.59 2.20
N PRO A 49 7.74 9.12 1.06
CA PRO A 49 7.67 10.55 0.76
C PRO A 49 6.24 11.02 0.48
N ALA A 50 5.35 10.11 0.07
CA ALA A 50 3.98 10.42 -0.27
C ALA A 50 3.09 10.74 0.94
N MET A 51 3.58 10.56 2.18
CA MET A 51 2.78 10.74 3.38
C MET A 51 2.23 12.15 3.54
N ASP A 52 3.02 13.17 3.22
CA ASP A 52 2.57 14.56 3.37
C ASP A 52 1.46 14.86 2.36
N THR A 53 1.61 14.44 1.10
CA THR A 53 0.57 14.54 0.07
C THR A 53 -0.71 13.82 0.48
N MET A 54 -0.63 12.60 1.01
CA MET A 54 -1.81 11.86 1.48
C MET A 54 -2.54 12.60 2.61
N ARG A 55 -1.80 13.25 3.53
CA ARG A 55 -2.43 14.05 4.61
C ARG A 55 -3.15 15.25 4.03
N ASP A 56 -2.50 15.98 3.12
CA ASP A 56 -3.08 17.16 2.47
C ASP A 56 -4.34 16.79 1.66
N ASP A 57 -4.30 15.68 0.91
CA ASP A 57 -5.43 15.18 0.14
C ASP A 57 -6.62 14.78 1.04
N LEU A 58 -6.35 14.13 2.18
CA LEU A 58 -7.37 13.81 3.17
C LEU A 58 -8.01 15.05 3.78
N VAL A 59 -7.20 16.04 4.17
CA VAL A 59 -7.69 17.32 4.69
C VAL A 59 -8.55 18.01 3.63
N HIS A 60 -8.07 18.09 2.40
CA HIS A 60 -8.78 18.74 1.31
C HIS A 60 -10.12 18.07 1.00
N ALA A 61 -10.14 16.74 0.87
CA ALA A 61 -11.36 15.98 0.59
C ALA A 61 -12.41 16.13 1.69
N LEU A 62 -11.99 16.05 2.97
CA LEU A 62 -12.89 16.18 4.11
C LEU A 62 -13.42 17.62 4.27
N GLN A 63 -12.57 18.63 4.09
CA GLN A 63 -13.01 20.03 4.10
C GLN A 63 -13.99 20.32 2.96
N GLY A 64 -13.72 19.81 1.75
CA GLY A 64 -14.62 19.92 0.61
C GLY A 64 -15.98 19.25 0.84
N ALA A 65 -16.04 18.22 1.69
CA ALA A 65 -17.27 17.56 2.10
C ALA A 65 -18.02 18.27 3.25
N GLY A 66 -17.49 19.39 3.76
CA GLY A 66 -18.13 20.21 4.79
C GLY A 66 -17.63 19.97 6.21
N TYR A 67 -16.51 19.27 6.41
CA TYR A 67 -15.89 19.08 7.72
C TYR A 67 -14.87 20.20 8.01
N PRO A 68 -15.17 21.18 8.88
CA PRO A 68 -14.34 22.38 9.04
C PRO A 68 -13.06 22.12 9.85
N ARG A 69 -13.05 21.09 10.71
CA ARG A 69 -11.93 20.74 11.58
C ARG A 69 -11.51 19.32 11.27
N VAL A 70 -10.33 19.17 10.66
CA VAL A 70 -9.76 17.87 10.27
C VAL A 70 -8.35 17.78 10.82
N GLU A 71 -8.06 16.70 11.51
CA GLU A 71 -6.75 16.38 12.05
C GLU A 71 -6.31 15.03 11.49
N VAL A 72 -5.22 15.02 10.72
CA VAL A 72 -4.65 13.79 10.16
C VAL A 72 -3.34 13.49 10.85
N SER A 73 -3.26 12.33 11.49
CA SER A 73 -2.10 11.87 12.26
C SER A 73 -1.46 10.66 11.59
N THR A 74 -0.15 10.51 11.74
CA THR A 74 0.57 9.32 11.28
C THR A 74 0.92 8.42 12.44
N VAL A 75 0.50 7.15 12.33
CA VAL A 75 0.74 6.11 13.32
C VAL A 75 1.74 5.10 12.76
N LEU A 76 2.75 4.76 13.56
CA LEU A 76 3.80 3.80 13.20
C LEU A 76 3.63 2.45 13.93
N GLN A 77 2.66 2.36 14.84
CA GLN A 77 2.38 1.15 15.60
C GLN A 77 0.88 0.81 15.56
N PRO A 78 0.50 -0.43 15.20
CA PRO A 78 1.37 -1.47 14.62
C PRO A 78 1.99 -1.02 13.27
N PRO A 79 3.17 -1.56 12.89
CA PRO A 79 3.75 -1.25 11.58
C PRO A 79 2.83 -1.78 10.48
N TRP A 80 2.80 -1.08 9.35
CA TRP A 80 2.07 -1.54 8.18
C TRP A 80 2.56 -2.89 7.71
N SER A 81 1.62 -3.70 7.23
CA SER A 81 1.92 -4.99 6.60
C SER A 81 1.17 -5.12 5.28
N SER A 82 1.80 -5.79 4.31
CA SER A 82 1.17 -6.10 3.01
C SER A 82 -0.09 -6.94 3.13
N ASP A 83 -0.29 -7.63 4.26
CA ASP A 83 -1.52 -8.36 4.57
C ASP A 83 -2.73 -7.43 4.77
N TRP A 84 -2.52 -6.13 4.97
CA TRP A 84 -3.60 -5.15 5.11
C TRP A 84 -4.16 -4.67 3.76
N ILE A 85 -3.52 -5.01 2.64
CA ILE A 85 -4.05 -4.71 1.32
C ILE A 85 -5.29 -5.58 1.09
N SER A 86 -6.41 -4.93 0.83
CA SER A 86 -7.69 -5.61 0.57
C SER A 86 -7.65 -6.45 -0.71
N GLU A 87 -8.56 -7.41 -0.82
CA GLU A 87 -8.71 -8.21 -2.04
C GLU A 87 -9.03 -7.33 -3.27
N ARG A 88 -9.82 -6.27 -3.07
CA ARG A 88 -10.09 -5.27 -4.11
C ARG A 88 -8.80 -4.57 -4.55
N GLY A 89 -7.95 -4.20 -3.59
CA GLY A 89 -6.65 -3.59 -3.85
C GLY A 89 -5.70 -4.52 -4.61
N ARG A 90 -5.61 -5.79 -4.18
CA ARG A 90 -4.81 -6.83 -4.86
C ARG A 90 -5.24 -7.03 -6.30
N ARG A 91 -6.56 -7.07 -6.56
CA ARG A 91 -7.10 -7.16 -7.91
C ARG A 91 -6.76 -5.94 -8.77
N LYS A 92 -6.96 -4.72 -8.25
CA LYS A 92 -6.63 -3.47 -8.95
C LYS A 92 -5.14 -3.36 -9.31
N LEU A 93 -4.24 -3.83 -8.43
CA LEU A 93 -2.81 -3.93 -8.74
C LEU A 93 -2.57 -4.82 -9.96
N ALA A 94 -3.12 -6.03 -9.95
CA ALA A 94 -2.96 -6.98 -11.05
C ALA A 94 -3.54 -6.45 -12.37
N GLU A 95 -4.73 -5.83 -12.33
CA GLU A 95 -5.37 -5.18 -13.48
C GLU A 95 -4.51 -4.03 -14.04
N ALA A 96 -3.79 -3.31 -13.18
CA ALA A 96 -2.84 -2.27 -13.58
C ALA A 96 -1.47 -2.82 -14.03
N GLY A 97 -1.31 -4.15 -14.12
CA GLY A 97 -0.05 -4.78 -14.53
C GLY A 97 1.03 -4.77 -13.44
N ILE A 98 0.66 -4.51 -12.19
CA ILE A 98 1.55 -4.56 -11.03
C ILE A 98 1.30 -5.87 -10.28
N ALA A 99 2.34 -6.67 -10.06
CA ALA A 99 2.20 -7.91 -9.31
C ALA A 99 1.91 -7.59 -7.83
N PRO A 100 0.78 -8.04 -7.27
CA PRO A 100 0.47 -7.85 -5.86
C PRO A 100 1.50 -8.57 -4.96
N PRO A 101 1.67 -8.12 -3.70
CA PRO A 101 2.54 -8.80 -2.76
C PRO A 101 1.98 -10.18 -2.43
N GLY A 102 2.84 -11.15 -2.10
CA GLY A 102 2.45 -12.35 -1.39
C GLY A 102 1.94 -12.08 0.03
N GLY A 103 1.90 -13.15 0.85
CA GLY A 103 1.68 -13.00 2.28
C GLY A 103 2.90 -12.37 2.96
N ALA A 104 2.67 -11.52 3.96
CA ALA A 104 3.76 -10.93 4.73
C ALA A 104 4.59 -12.02 5.42
N PRO A 105 5.91 -11.81 5.61
CA PRO A 105 6.77 -12.80 6.26
C PRO A 105 6.25 -13.15 7.67
N ALA A 106 5.86 -14.42 7.86
CA ALA A 106 5.37 -14.88 9.16
C ALA A 106 6.50 -14.85 10.21
N ARG A 107 6.27 -14.18 11.33
CA ARG A 107 7.18 -14.19 12.48
C ARG A 107 6.75 -15.29 13.44
N GLY A 108 7.52 -16.38 13.48
CA GLY A 108 7.35 -17.44 14.48
C GLY A 108 7.82 -17.01 15.88
N PRO A 109 7.43 -17.74 16.94
CA PRO A 109 7.96 -17.52 18.28
C PRO A 109 9.47 -17.84 18.31
N GLY A 110 10.27 -16.94 18.87
CA GLY A 110 11.72 -17.10 18.99
C GLY A 110 12.52 -15.98 18.33
N PRO A 111 13.86 -16.13 18.23
CA PRO A 111 14.72 -15.16 17.56
C PRO A 111 14.43 -15.10 16.05
N VAL A 112 14.56 -13.91 15.45
CA VAL A 112 14.40 -13.71 14.00
C VAL A 112 15.51 -14.47 13.26
N PRO A 113 15.19 -15.48 12.42
CA PRO A 113 16.22 -16.24 11.72
C PRO A 113 16.91 -15.36 10.67
N LEU A 114 18.24 -15.37 10.65
CA LEU A 114 19.03 -14.73 9.61
C LEU A 114 19.29 -15.74 8.49
N SER A 115 18.62 -15.55 7.35
CA SER A 115 18.95 -16.29 6.11
C SER A 115 19.96 -15.48 5.30
N LEU A 116 21.09 -16.10 4.94
CA LEU A 116 22.09 -15.51 4.06
C LEU A 116 21.83 -15.82 2.58
N ASN A 117 20.76 -16.57 2.28
CA ASN A 117 20.33 -16.80 0.91
C ASN A 117 19.54 -15.58 0.41
N PRO A 118 19.65 -15.21 -0.88
CA PRO A 118 18.77 -14.23 -1.49
C PRO A 118 17.30 -14.58 -1.21
N PRO A 119 16.46 -13.61 -0.81
CA PRO A 119 15.04 -13.89 -0.57
C PRO A 119 14.39 -14.35 -1.88
N GLU A 120 14.05 -15.63 -1.99
CA GLU A 120 13.29 -16.18 -3.12
C GLU A 120 11.83 -15.76 -3.00
N ARG A 121 11.53 -14.53 -3.44
CA ARG A 121 10.16 -14.08 -3.63
C ARG A 121 9.67 -14.63 -4.97
N GLN A 122 8.93 -15.74 -4.95
CA GLN A 122 8.25 -16.27 -6.12
C GLN A 122 7.08 -15.34 -6.47
N VAL A 123 7.25 -14.54 -7.52
CA VAL A 123 6.26 -13.55 -7.95
C VAL A 123 5.68 -13.99 -9.29
N THR A 124 4.36 -14.04 -9.36
CA THR A 124 3.63 -14.38 -10.58
C THR A 124 3.53 -13.18 -11.52
N CYS A 125 3.79 -13.39 -12.81
CA CYS A 125 3.62 -12.35 -13.82
C CYS A 125 2.15 -11.93 -13.91
N PRO A 126 1.83 -10.62 -13.76
CA PRO A 126 0.45 -10.14 -13.80
C PRO A 126 -0.17 -10.22 -15.19
N ARG A 127 0.64 -10.39 -16.25
CA ARG A 127 0.16 -10.46 -17.63
C ARG A 127 -0.17 -11.87 -18.12
N CYS A 128 0.73 -12.83 -17.88
CA CYS A 128 0.59 -14.21 -18.41
C CYS A 128 0.43 -15.28 -17.33
N GLY A 129 0.53 -14.94 -16.04
CA GLY A 129 0.38 -15.88 -14.94
C GLY A 129 1.58 -16.81 -14.71
N ALA A 130 2.68 -16.66 -15.46
CA ALA A 130 3.87 -17.49 -15.26
C ALA A 130 4.61 -17.12 -13.97
N ALA A 131 5.10 -18.12 -13.23
CA ALA A 131 5.89 -17.94 -12.01
C ALA A 131 7.40 -17.75 -12.29
N ASP A 132 7.86 -18.00 -13.52
CA ASP A 132 9.26 -17.81 -13.91
C ASP A 132 9.57 -16.33 -14.13
N THR A 133 9.88 -15.64 -13.03
CA THR A 133 10.17 -14.21 -13.02
C THR A 133 11.53 -13.93 -12.40
N GLN A 134 12.27 -13.02 -13.02
CA GLN A 134 13.60 -12.60 -12.60
C GLN A 134 13.52 -11.19 -12.00
N LEU A 135 14.12 -11.00 -10.83
CA LEU A 135 14.35 -9.68 -10.28
C LEU A 135 15.40 -8.93 -11.10
N LEU A 136 15.06 -7.73 -11.54
CA LEU A 136 15.99 -6.81 -12.22
C LEU A 136 16.54 -5.75 -11.27
N SER A 137 15.69 -5.25 -10.36
CA SER A 137 16.06 -4.24 -9.37
C SER A 137 15.19 -4.37 -8.12
N GLU A 138 15.79 -4.22 -6.94
CA GLU A 138 15.09 -4.13 -5.64
C GLU A 138 14.21 -2.87 -5.50
N PHE A 139 14.41 -1.91 -6.41
CA PHE A 139 13.72 -0.63 -6.43
C PHE A 139 13.11 -0.40 -7.82
N GLY A 140 11.80 -0.14 -7.85
CA GLY A 140 11.05 0.31 -9.02
C GLY A 140 10.93 1.83 -9.05
N ALA A 141 9.80 2.35 -9.54
CA ALA A 141 9.50 3.78 -9.50
C ALA A 141 9.38 4.31 -8.06
N THR A 142 9.02 3.45 -7.12
CA THR A 142 8.99 3.75 -5.68
C THR A 142 9.72 2.68 -4.87
N ALA A 143 10.15 3.04 -3.66
CA ALA A 143 10.88 2.14 -2.78
C ALA A 143 10.04 0.95 -2.29
N CYS A 144 8.70 1.03 -2.30
CA CYS A 144 7.83 -0.09 -1.98
C CYS A 144 7.66 -1.08 -3.15
N LYS A 145 8.07 -0.70 -4.36
CA LYS A 145 8.03 -1.55 -5.56
C LYS A 145 9.42 -2.06 -5.92
N SER A 146 9.45 -3.24 -6.55
CA SER A 146 10.62 -3.82 -7.19
C SER A 146 10.35 -4.01 -8.68
N MET A 147 11.40 -4.04 -9.50
CA MET A 147 11.29 -4.23 -10.93
C MET A 147 11.66 -5.67 -11.32
N ARG A 148 10.80 -6.33 -12.08
CA ARG A 148 10.95 -7.72 -12.50
C ARG A 148 10.76 -7.87 -14.00
N ARG A 149 11.19 -9.02 -14.53
CA ARG A 149 10.91 -9.46 -15.90
C ARG A 149 10.42 -10.89 -15.89
N CYS A 150 9.33 -11.15 -16.59
CA CYS A 150 8.87 -12.51 -16.85
C CYS A 150 9.73 -13.16 -17.92
N ARG A 151 10.23 -14.37 -17.69
CA ARG A 151 11.02 -15.09 -18.70
C ARG A 151 10.14 -15.81 -19.74
N ALA A 152 8.88 -16.09 -19.43
CA ALA A 152 7.95 -16.74 -20.35
C ALA A 152 7.41 -15.78 -21.43
N CYS A 153 7.00 -14.56 -21.07
CA CYS A 153 6.48 -13.56 -22.02
C CYS A 153 7.42 -12.37 -22.27
N ALA A 154 8.61 -12.37 -21.67
CA ALA A 154 9.63 -11.32 -21.76
C ALA A 154 9.24 -9.93 -21.20
N GLU A 155 8.02 -9.76 -20.69
CA GLU A 155 7.55 -8.45 -20.22
C GLU A 155 8.20 -8.01 -18.90
N PRO A 156 8.64 -6.74 -18.82
CA PRO A 156 8.97 -6.11 -17.55
C PRO A 156 7.69 -5.72 -16.78
N PHE A 157 7.72 -5.81 -15.45
CA PHE A 157 6.61 -5.40 -14.60
C PHE A 157 7.10 -5.01 -13.20
N GLU A 158 6.31 -4.19 -12.51
CA GLU A 158 6.57 -3.84 -11.11
C GLU A 158 5.87 -4.82 -10.16
N HIS A 159 6.45 -5.01 -8.98
CA HIS A 159 5.90 -5.83 -7.91
C HIS A 159 5.94 -5.05 -6.59
N VAL A 160 4.81 -4.94 -5.91
CA VAL A 160 4.75 -4.38 -4.55
C VAL A 160 5.36 -5.40 -3.60
N LYS A 161 6.37 -4.99 -2.83
CA LYS A 161 7.10 -5.88 -1.91
C LYS A 161 6.26 -6.23 -0.68
N GLU A 162 6.36 -7.48 -0.25
CA GLU A 162 5.84 -7.95 1.03
C GLU A 162 6.66 -7.35 2.19
N ILE A 163 5.95 -6.83 3.19
CA ILE A 163 6.48 -6.24 4.43
C ILE A 163 5.60 -6.67 5.61
#